data_AF-A0A8S3F8B6-F1
#
_entry.id   AF-A0A8S3F8B6-F1
#
_cell.length_a   1.000
_cell.length_b   1.000
_cell.length_c   1.000
_cell.angle_alpha   90.00
_cell.angle_beta   90.00
_cell.angle_gamma   90.00
#
_symmetry.space_group_name_H-M   'P 1'
#
loop_
_entity.id
_entity.type
_entity.pdbx_description
1 polymer ?
#
loop_
_entity_poly.entity_id
_entity_poly.type
_entity_poly.pdbx_seq_one_letter_code
_entity_poly.pdbx_strand_id
1 'polypeptide(L)'
;MQFFTVTSPSIRKLNLIAKSKSSIRYFTRNECSVLVHASLILQCEVLLIGIKERSDIIELMNAIPNLRSFVCHCNDDEYNVWSSSSTNDEFIEWLQNRLSSKYLISRDEKHPYLLRFWIYRK
;
A
#
# COMPACT_ATOMS: atom_id res chain seq x y z
N MET A 1 32.66 -29.50 3.43
CA MET A 1 31.27 -29.57 2.91
C MET A 1 30.61 -28.23 3.16
N GLN A 2 30.14 -27.59 2.09
CA GLN A 2 29.33 -26.38 2.14
C GLN A 2 27.93 -26.71 2.67
N PHE A 3 27.42 -25.87 3.57
CA PHE A 3 26.01 -25.50 3.54
C PHE A 3 25.98 -23.98 3.54
N PHE A 4 25.89 -23.40 2.34
CA PHE A 4 25.37 -22.05 2.22
C PHE A 4 23.96 -22.10 2.82
N THR A 5 23.74 -21.42 3.94
CA THR A 5 22.41 -21.06 4.36
C THR A 5 21.87 -20.12 3.28
N VAL A 6 21.06 -20.67 2.38
CA VAL A 6 20.16 -19.85 1.56
C VAL A 6 19.16 -19.25 2.55
N THR A 7 19.57 -18.14 3.18
CA THR A 7 18.61 -17.18 3.72
C THR A 7 17.85 -16.73 2.48
N SER A 8 16.60 -17.22 2.35
CA SER A 8 15.76 -16.82 1.23
C SER A 8 15.80 -15.29 1.16
N PRO A 9 16.16 -14.67 0.03
CA PRO A 9 16.32 -13.23 -0.03
C PRO A 9 14.97 -12.63 0.40
N SER A 10 14.96 -11.95 1.55
CA SER A 10 13.76 -11.28 2.06
C SER A 10 13.19 -10.45 0.92
N ILE A 11 11.95 -10.70 0.50
CA ILE A 11 11.32 -9.86 -0.51
C ILE A 11 11.05 -8.52 0.16
N ARG A 12 12.00 -7.60 0.04
CA ARG A 12 11.88 -6.26 0.62
C ARG A 12 10.77 -5.47 -0.04
N LYS A 13 10.51 -5.73 -1.32
CA LYS A 13 9.49 -5.03 -2.12
C LYS A 13 8.65 -6.01 -2.91
N LEU A 14 7.34 -5.96 -2.69
CA LEU A 14 6.35 -6.66 -3.50
C LEU A 14 5.55 -5.64 -4.30
N ASN A 15 5.51 -5.84 -5.63
CA ASN A 15 4.72 -5.00 -6.52
C ASN A 15 3.59 -5.81 -7.15
N LEU A 16 2.38 -5.56 -6.68
CA LEU A 16 1.13 -6.16 -7.13
C LEU A 16 0.31 -5.22 -8.02
N ILE A 17 0.81 -4.01 -8.28
CA ILE A 17 0.25 -3.13 -9.32
C ILE A 17 0.72 -3.70 -10.67
N ALA A 18 0.14 -4.82 -11.08
CA ALA A 18 0.33 -5.35 -12.41
C ALA A 18 -0.47 -4.49 -13.38
N LYS A 19 0.21 -3.85 -14.34
CA LYS A 19 -0.45 -3.29 -15.53
C LYS A 19 -0.83 -4.46 -16.44
N SER A 20 -2.06 -4.96 -16.36
CA SER A 20 -2.55 -5.90 -17.37
C SER A 20 -3.02 -5.10 -18.58
N LYS A 21 -2.16 -4.93 -19.59
CA LYS A 21 -2.36 -4.36 -20.95
C LYS A 21 -3.11 -3.01 -21.09
N SER A 22 -3.92 -2.55 -20.15
CA SER A 22 -4.71 -1.31 -20.20
C SER A 22 -5.22 -0.82 -18.84
N SER A 23 -5.26 -1.66 -17.79
CA SER A 23 -5.83 -1.26 -16.48
C SER A 23 -4.98 -1.73 -15.30
N ILE A 24 -5.11 -1.00 -14.19
CA ILE A 24 -4.58 -1.40 -12.88
C ILE A 24 -5.53 -2.46 -12.31
N ARG A 25 -4.98 -3.58 -11.85
CA ARG A 25 -5.76 -4.57 -11.08
C ARG A 25 -6.02 -4.03 -9.68
N TYR A 26 -7.28 -4.04 -9.28
CA TYR A 26 -7.69 -3.72 -7.92
C TYR A 26 -8.08 -4.99 -7.17
N PHE A 27 -7.51 -5.18 -5.99
CA PHE A 27 -7.80 -6.28 -5.09
C PHE A 27 -9.10 -5.98 -4.33
N THR A 28 -10.01 -6.95 -4.36
CA THR A 28 -11.25 -6.94 -3.56
C THR A 28 -10.95 -7.24 -2.10
N ARG A 29 -11.88 -6.93 -1.20
CA ARG A 29 -11.77 -7.28 0.24
C ARG A 29 -11.39 -8.75 0.47
N ASN A 30 -12.01 -9.68 -0.25
CA ASN A 30 -11.70 -11.11 -0.12
C ASN A 30 -10.25 -11.42 -0.53
N GLU A 31 -9.76 -10.82 -1.61
CA GLU A 31 -8.37 -10.99 -2.03
C GLU A 31 -7.40 -10.35 -1.05
N CYS A 32 -7.71 -9.18 -0.50
CA CYS A 32 -6.95 -8.53 0.57
C CYS A 32 -6.86 -9.43 1.82
N SER A 33 -7.97 -10.05 2.22
CA SER A 33 -8.03 -10.99 3.34
C SER A 33 -7.17 -12.24 3.10
N VAL A 34 -7.17 -12.79 1.89
CA VAL A 34 -6.25 -13.89 1.53
C VAL A 34 -4.79 -13.40 1.55
N LEU A 35 -4.55 -12.17 1.11
CA LEU A 35 -3.22 -11.59 0.98
C LEU A 35 -2.53 -11.41 2.33
N VAL A 36 -3.25 -10.99 3.38
CA VAL A 36 -2.66 -10.81 4.72
C VAL A 36 -2.16 -12.12 5.35
N HIS A 37 -2.64 -13.26 4.87
CA HIS A 37 -2.18 -14.58 5.30
C HIS A 37 -1.06 -15.15 4.41
N ALA A 38 -0.70 -14.49 3.32
CA ALA A 38 0.35 -14.96 2.43
C ALA A 38 1.73 -14.75 3.07
N SER A 39 2.53 -15.81 3.12
CA SER A 39 3.88 -15.79 3.70
C SER A 39 4.80 -14.72 3.09
N LEU A 40 4.67 -14.48 1.78
CA LEU A 40 5.44 -13.45 1.05
C LEU A 40 5.11 -12.03 1.53
N ILE A 41 3.84 -11.78 1.86
CA ILE A 41 3.35 -10.47 2.30
C ILE A 41 3.85 -10.18 3.71
N LEU A 42 3.81 -11.17 4.60
CA LEU A 42 4.28 -11.02 5.98
C LEU A 42 5.78 -10.69 6.09
N GLN A 43 6.55 -11.04 5.06
CA GLN A 43 7.98 -10.74 4.98
C GLN A 43 8.30 -9.41 4.28
N CYS A 44 7.30 -8.75 3.69
CA CYS A 44 7.54 -7.56 2.88
C CYS A 44 7.73 -6.30 3.73
N GLU A 45 8.67 -5.45 3.31
CA GLU A 45 8.87 -4.12 3.90
C GLU A 45 8.19 -3.03 3.06
N VAL A 46 8.02 -3.27 1.76
CA VAL A 46 7.42 -2.35 0.80
C VAL A 46 6.36 -3.10 0.00
N LEU A 47 5.11 -2.65 0.06
CA LEU A 47 4.01 -3.22 -0.71
C LEU A 47 3.44 -2.14 -1.65
N LEU A 48 3.37 -2.46 -2.95
CA LEU A 48 2.67 -1.67 -3.96
C LEU A 48 1.44 -2.47 -4.41
N ILE A 49 0.22 -1.94 -4.25
CA ILE A 49 -1.01 -2.68 -4.54
C ILE A 49 -2.15 -1.77 -5.04
N GLY A 50 -2.99 -2.27 -5.94
CA GLY A 50 -4.26 -1.63 -6.27
C GLY A 50 -5.37 -2.15 -5.35
N ILE A 51 -6.14 -1.27 -4.72
CA ILE A 51 -7.20 -1.63 -3.77
C ILE A 51 -8.55 -1.13 -4.28
N LYS A 52 -9.58 -1.95 -4.14
CA LYS A 52 -10.92 -1.58 -4.59
C LYS A 52 -11.63 -0.60 -3.66
N GLU A 53 -11.53 -0.80 -2.34
CA GLU A 53 -12.24 -0.01 -1.33
C GLU A 53 -11.28 0.55 -0.29
N ARG A 54 -11.40 1.84 0.02
CA ARG A 54 -10.51 2.53 0.97
C ARG A 54 -10.47 1.93 2.37
N SER A 55 -11.52 1.22 2.80
CA SER A 55 -11.56 0.51 4.08
C SER A 55 -10.45 -0.53 4.21
N ASP A 56 -10.10 -1.18 3.10
CA ASP A 56 -9.22 -2.35 3.10
C ASP A 56 -7.74 -1.95 3.27
N ILE A 57 -7.41 -0.67 3.03
CA ILE A 57 -6.07 -0.09 3.28
C ILE A 57 -5.66 -0.28 4.73
N ILE A 58 -6.57 0.07 5.66
CA ILE A 58 -6.28 0.07 7.10
C ILE A 58 -6.05 -1.36 7.58
N GLU A 59 -6.88 -2.30 7.11
CA GLU A 59 -6.76 -3.73 7.43
C GLU A 59 -5.40 -4.28 6.98
N LEU A 60 -5.02 -4.02 5.71
CA LEU A 60 -3.73 -4.45 5.17
C LEU A 60 -2.55 -3.87 5.94
N MET A 61 -2.58 -2.57 6.24
CA MET A 61 -1.48 -1.89 6.94
C MET A 61 -1.29 -2.39 8.38
N ASN A 62 -2.35 -2.85 9.03
CA ASN A 62 -2.28 -3.40 10.39
C ASN A 62 -1.85 -4.87 10.42
N ALA A 63 -2.18 -5.63 9.38
CA ALA A 63 -1.90 -7.06 9.31
C ALA A 63 -0.47 -7.40 8.87
N ILE A 64 0.26 -6.46 8.25
CA ILE A 64 1.61 -6.70 7.73
C ILE A 64 2.66 -6.14 8.71
N PRO A 65 3.26 -6.97 9.59
CA PRO A 65 4.08 -6.49 10.70
C PRO A 65 5.40 -5.85 10.24
N ASN A 66 5.91 -6.27 9.08
CA ASN A 66 7.20 -5.82 8.58
C ASN A 66 7.14 -4.59 7.68
N LEU A 67 5.93 -4.07 7.44
CA LEU A 67 5.71 -2.99 6.51
C LEU A 67 6.40 -1.69 6.99
N ARG A 68 7.21 -1.10 6.12
CA ARG A 68 7.86 0.20 6.28
C ARG A 68 7.32 1.24 5.32
N SER A 69 6.94 0.79 4.13
CA SER A 69 6.27 1.63 3.14
C SER A 69 5.12 0.88 2.50
N PHE A 70 3.98 1.55 2.41
CA PHE A 70 2.81 1.06 1.70
C PHE A 70 2.49 2.04 0.59
N VAL A 71 2.29 1.55 -0.61
CA VAL A 71 1.92 2.37 -1.76
C VAL A 71 0.67 1.76 -2.36
N CYS A 72 -0.39 2.54 -2.50
CA CYS A 72 -1.61 2.03 -3.07
C CYS A 72 -2.24 2.98 -4.09
N HIS A 73 -2.86 2.38 -5.09
CA HIS A 73 -3.89 3.04 -5.89
C HIS A 73 -5.24 2.57 -5.37
N CYS A 74 -6.10 3.48 -4.93
CA CYS A 74 -7.44 3.11 -4.49
C CYS A 74 -8.45 3.44 -5.59
N ASN A 75 -9.36 2.52 -5.90
CA ASN A 75 -10.31 2.69 -7.00
C ASN A 75 -11.44 3.68 -6.66
N ASP A 76 -11.80 3.79 -5.38
CA ASP A 76 -12.82 4.72 -4.88
C ASP A 76 -12.23 6.08 -4.48
N ASP A 77 -11.00 6.38 -4.90
CA ASP A 77 -10.35 7.66 -4.72
C ASP A 77 -10.66 8.60 -5.88
N GLU A 78 -11.48 9.60 -5.63
CA GLU A 78 -11.91 10.57 -6.64
C GLU A 78 -10.91 11.72 -6.84
N TYR A 79 -9.66 11.57 -6.35
CA TYR A 79 -8.62 12.59 -6.47
C TYR A 79 -8.36 12.97 -7.93
N ASN A 80 -8.77 14.19 -8.29
CA ASN A 80 -8.58 14.77 -9.61
C ASN A 80 -7.42 15.77 -9.60
N VAL A 81 -6.32 15.36 -10.25
CA VAL A 81 -5.07 16.14 -10.37
C VAL A 81 -5.27 17.50 -11.04
N TRP A 82 -6.30 17.63 -11.89
CA TRP A 82 -6.55 18.86 -12.67
C TRP A 82 -7.47 19.86 -11.96
N SER A 83 -8.21 19.44 -10.94
CA SER A 83 -9.11 20.32 -10.17
C SER A 83 -8.58 20.67 -8.78
N SER A 84 -7.49 20.05 -8.33
CA SER A 84 -6.92 20.28 -7.00
C SER A 84 -6.08 21.56 -6.96
N SER A 85 -6.73 22.72 -7.08
CA SER A 85 -6.17 23.94 -6.51
C SER A 85 -6.27 23.82 -4.98
N SER A 86 -5.16 23.40 -4.37
CA SER A 86 -4.82 23.58 -2.96
C SER A 86 -5.62 22.84 -1.86
N THR A 87 -4.82 22.24 -0.98
CA THR A 87 -5.00 22.01 0.47
C THR A 87 -5.89 20.90 0.99
N ASN A 88 -7.00 20.50 0.36
CA ASN A 88 -7.92 19.52 0.97
C ASN A 88 -8.03 18.23 0.14
N ASP A 89 -7.11 17.30 0.37
CA ASP A 89 -7.25 15.92 -0.10
C ASP A 89 -8.12 15.16 0.91
N GLU A 90 -9.43 15.11 0.65
CA GLU A 90 -10.44 14.46 1.51
C GLU A 90 -10.03 13.03 1.88
N PHE A 91 -9.40 12.31 0.95
CA PHE A 91 -9.01 10.94 1.21
C PHE A 91 -7.81 10.85 2.16
N ILE A 92 -6.81 11.72 1.99
CA ILE A 92 -5.72 11.83 2.97
C ILE A 92 -6.26 12.26 4.34
N GLU A 93 -7.19 13.22 4.40
CA GLU A 93 -7.83 13.64 5.66
C GLU A 93 -8.58 12.46 6.33
N TRP A 94 -9.36 11.71 5.56
CA TRP A 94 -10.05 10.51 6.05
C TRP A 94 -9.06 9.46 6.61
N LEU A 95 -7.93 9.26 5.94
CA LEU A 95 -6.88 8.34 6.38
C LEU A 95 -6.21 8.84 7.67
N GLN A 96 -5.86 10.12 7.74
CA GLN A 96 -5.24 10.73 8.92
C GLN A 96 -6.13 10.67 10.16
N ASN A 97 -7.45 10.76 9.99
CA ASN A 97 -8.41 10.62 11.10
C ASN A 97 -8.54 9.19 11.64
N ARG A 98 -8.15 8.17 10.87
CA ARG A 98 -8.29 6.75 11.24
C ARG A 98 -6.97 6.08 11.59
N LEU A 99 -5.87 6.59 11.06
CA LEU A 99 -4.54 6.06 11.26
C LEU A 99 -3.83 6.82 12.38
N SER A 100 -3.00 6.12 13.14
CA SER A 100 -2.21 6.78 14.19
C SER A 100 -1.10 7.65 13.59
N SER A 101 -0.57 8.58 14.38
CA SER A 101 0.52 9.49 13.97
C SER A 101 1.84 8.79 13.61
N LYS A 102 1.92 7.45 13.68
CA LYS A 102 3.07 6.66 13.22
C LYS A 102 3.18 6.58 11.69
N TYR A 103 2.15 7.03 10.97
CA TYR A 103 2.08 7.02 9.51
C TYR A 103 2.26 8.43 8.94
N LEU A 104 3.23 8.61 8.05
CA LEU A 104 3.29 9.78 7.17
C LEU A 104 2.64 9.42 5.84
N ILE A 105 1.63 10.18 5.43
CA ILE A 105 0.79 9.90 4.26
C ILE A 105 0.96 11.03 3.26
N SER A 106 1.25 10.70 2.01
CA SER A 106 1.36 11.67 0.92
C SER A 106 0.96 11.07 -0.41
N ARG A 107 0.60 11.91 -1.38
CA ARG A 107 0.57 11.49 -2.79
C ARG A 107 1.98 11.27 -3.31
N ASP A 108 2.15 10.36 -4.27
CA ASP A 108 3.42 10.19 -4.98
C ASP A 108 3.59 11.32 -6.01
N GLU A 109 4.74 12.01 -5.97
CA GLU A 109 5.01 13.17 -6.83
C GLU A 109 4.95 12.83 -8.32
N LYS A 110 5.38 11.61 -8.71
CA LYS A 110 5.42 11.18 -10.11
C LYS A 110 4.10 10.57 -10.56
N HIS A 111 3.33 10.05 -9.60
CA HIS A 111 2.09 9.35 -9.84
C HIS A 111 1.04 9.81 -8.82
N PRO A 112 0.41 10.99 -8.99
CA PRO A 112 -0.46 11.58 -7.97
C PRO A 112 -1.69 10.74 -7.59
N TYR A 113 -2.09 9.81 -8.45
CA TYR A 113 -3.13 8.80 -8.18
C TYR A 113 -2.67 7.70 -7.20
N LEU A 114 -1.38 7.64 -6.86
CA LEU A 114 -0.85 6.73 -5.85
C LEU A 114 -0.72 7.47 -4.50
N LEU A 115 -1.23 6.83 -3.46
CA LEU A 115 -0.95 7.16 -2.08
C LEU A 115 0.27 6.40 -1.60
N ARG A 116 1.11 7.08 -0.82
CA ARG A 116 2.27 6.52 -0.16
C ARG A 116 2.16 6.76 1.34
N PHE A 117 2.41 5.69 2.09
CA PHE A 117 2.47 5.69 3.53
C PHE A 117 3.88 5.29 3.94
N TRP A 118 4.49 6.08 4.81
CA TRP A 118 5.72 5.76 5.50
C TRP A 118 5.41 5.40 6.94
N ILE A 119 5.92 4.26 7.39
CA ILE A 119 5.64 3.71 8.72
C ILE A 119 6.89 3.90 9.58
N TYR A 120 6.81 4.80 10.56
CA TYR A 120 7.89 4.99 11.53
C TYR A 120 7.85 3.84 12.54
N ARG A 121 8.96 3.12 12.67
CA ARG A 121 9.15 2.19 13.79
C ARG A 121 9.59 3.00 15.01
N LYS A 122 8.87 2.84 16.11
CA LYS A 122 9.37 3.22 17.44
C LYS A 122 10.46 2.25 17.87
#